data_AF-A0A327KR17-F1
#
_entry.id   AF-A0A327KR17-F1
#
_cell.length_a   1.000
_cell.length_b   1.000
_cell.length_c   1.000
_cell.angle_alpha   90.00
_cell.angle_beta   90.00
_cell.angle_gamma   90.00
#
_symmetry.space_group_name_H-M   'P 1'
#
loop_
_entity.id
_entity.type
_entity.pdbx_description
1 polymer ?
#
loop_
_entity_poly.entity_id
_entity_poly.type
_entity_poly.pdbx_seq_one_letter_code
_entity_poly.pdbx_strand_id
1 'polypeptide(L)'
;MVGSLTAGSLMRLSRLASCPPSRGGWTKSPRAAAHLSIANPALLRRRSRAPRRSPRCFLIRSERGGRPRGHTLCIVRSGEAMLHCTAKQKSPAAAPRRFARLRDARRHGSMGRLPPAFLRFAARDIAGRRRAARPVAVAPERRQLPGDFHVEIGFVGLGDMGSLIVPRLMAAGHRVTGWNRTRAKAEPLIAAGMAFADTPRAAAANAEIVFSIVTDGAAVEQVALGPDGILSGLRDGGVYADMSTIAPHVSRGVAEKFAAAGRVMLDAPISGSPVTIQAGQASVMVGGDEAAYDKLVPVLLAIGPKVMRVGGNGLACQMKIAVNLLLMVEVICFGESVALAEKGGVDRAVAVEAILKSVAASPVLGYRGPFILEGKMPAKPLADVTLQQKDMLLALDLGRRLGSPVPLAAAANEMMNACRGLGIDHRDFVAAHEVYRRLGGQ
;
A
#
# COMPACT_ATOMS: atom_id res chain seq x y z
N MET A 1 -14.80 10.82 -67.24
CA MET A 1 -13.68 10.04 -67.76
C MET A 1 -13.12 9.23 -66.60
N VAL A 2 -13.04 7.91 -66.52
CA VAL A 2 -13.46 6.67 -67.23
C VAL A 2 -13.20 5.60 -66.12
N GLY A 3 -13.94 4.54 -65.84
CA GLY A 3 -15.11 3.90 -66.39
C GLY A 3 -15.50 2.73 -65.46
N SER A 4 -16.78 2.38 -65.53
CA SER A 4 -17.51 1.28 -64.88
C SER A 4 -17.32 -0.08 -65.57
N LEU A 5 -17.66 -1.18 -64.87
CA LEU A 5 -18.32 -2.43 -65.36
C LEU A 5 -18.74 -3.23 -64.08
N THR A 6 -20.00 -3.35 -63.61
CA THR A 6 -21.19 -4.19 -64.02
C THR A 6 -20.87 -5.68 -64.23
N ALA A 7 -21.64 -6.71 -63.89
CA ALA A 7 -22.94 -7.02 -63.24
C ALA A 7 -22.91 -8.57 -63.00
N GLY A 8 -23.61 -9.26 -62.08
CA GLY A 8 -25.07 -9.43 -61.93
C GLY A 8 -25.50 -10.92 -62.04
N SER A 9 -26.47 -11.34 -61.20
CA SER A 9 -27.42 -12.48 -61.35
C SER A 9 -26.91 -13.92 -61.03
N LEU A 10 -27.63 -14.86 -60.39
CA LEU A 10 -29.07 -15.20 -60.43
C LEU A 10 -29.55 -16.02 -59.19
N MET A 11 -30.84 -15.87 -58.86
CA MET A 11 -31.67 -16.66 -57.93
C MET A 11 -31.91 -18.13 -58.34
N ARG A 12 -32.19 -19.03 -57.38
CA ARG A 12 -33.44 -19.86 -57.35
C ARG A 12 -33.69 -20.58 -56.00
N LEU A 13 -35.00 -20.66 -55.68
CA LEU A 13 -35.67 -21.23 -54.50
C LEU A 13 -36.01 -22.73 -54.63
N SER A 14 -36.15 -23.43 -53.48
CA SER A 14 -37.20 -24.42 -53.14
C SER A 14 -36.96 -25.00 -51.73
N ARG A 15 -37.70 -24.64 -50.65
CA ARG A 15 -39.00 -25.11 -50.11
C ARG A 15 -39.05 -26.54 -49.50
N LEU A 16 -39.47 -26.59 -48.21
CA LEU A 16 -40.34 -27.59 -47.51
C LEU A 16 -39.74 -28.99 -47.21
N ALA A 17 -40.01 -29.73 -46.12
CA ALA A 17 -40.82 -29.58 -44.91
C ALA A 17 -40.49 -30.71 -43.87
N SER A 18 -40.83 -30.45 -42.59
CA SER A 18 -41.43 -31.34 -41.55
C SER A 18 -40.84 -32.69 -41.09
N CYS A 19 -40.67 -32.80 -39.76
CA CYS A 19 -40.67 -33.98 -38.84
C CYS A 19 -41.84 -34.97 -39.09
N PRO A 20 -41.90 -36.26 -38.59
CA PRO A 20 -41.92 -36.68 -37.15
C PRO A 20 -41.47 -38.19 -36.88
N PRO A 21 -42.04 -39.03 -35.94
CA PRO A 21 -41.91 -39.11 -34.46
C PRO A 21 -41.65 -40.55 -33.87
N SER A 22 -41.49 -40.71 -32.53
CA SER A 22 -42.11 -41.79 -31.68
C SER A 22 -41.67 -41.69 -30.19
N ARG A 23 -42.62 -41.49 -29.23
CA ARG A 23 -43.24 -42.43 -28.24
C ARG A 23 -42.25 -43.11 -27.27
N GLY A 24 -42.38 -43.14 -25.94
CA GLY A 24 -43.39 -42.72 -24.95
C GLY A 24 -42.99 -43.24 -23.55
N GLY A 25 -43.66 -42.80 -22.46
CA GLY A 25 -43.66 -43.53 -21.17
C GLY A 25 -43.43 -42.70 -19.88
N TRP A 26 -44.52 -42.48 -19.14
CA TRP A 26 -44.72 -41.81 -17.83
C TRP A 26 -43.87 -42.39 -16.67
N THR A 27 -43.57 -41.69 -15.54
CA THR A 27 -44.52 -41.34 -14.43
C THR A 27 -43.99 -40.32 -13.38
N LYS A 28 -44.93 -39.48 -12.89
CA LYS A 28 -45.15 -38.92 -11.51
C LYS A 28 -44.34 -37.73 -10.92
N SER A 29 -44.86 -36.51 -11.17
CA SER A 29 -45.29 -35.38 -10.27
C SER A 29 -44.90 -35.29 -8.77
N PRO A 30 -45.14 -34.15 -8.03
CA PRO A 30 -45.25 -32.72 -8.43
C PRO A 30 -44.71 -31.63 -7.44
N ARG A 31 -44.63 -30.38 -7.96
CA ARG A 31 -44.95 -29.04 -7.34
C ARG A 31 -44.02 -28.50 -6.22
N ALA A 32 -43.71 -27.21 -6.11
CA ALA A 32 -44.40 -26.00 -6.55
C ALA A 32 -43.42 -24.81 -6.73
N ALA A 33 -43.70 -23.96 -7.72
CA ALA A 33 -43.25 -22.57 -7.80
C ALA A 33 -44.47 -21.67 -7.58
N ALA A 34 -44.34 -20.60 -6.80
CA ALA A 34 -45.41 -19.64 -6.55
C ALA A 34 -44.97 -18.22 -6.89
N HIS A 35 -45.83 -17.57 -7.67
CA HIS A 35 -45.74 -16.23 -8.22
C HIS A 35 -45.93 -15.12 -7.19
N LEU A 36 -45.30 -13.97 -7.47
CA LEU A 36 -45.62 -12.65 -6.91
C LEU A 36 -47.04 -12.20 -7.32
N SER A 37 -47.75 -11.57 -6.38
CA SER A 37 -48.90 -10.70 -6.67
C SER A 37 -48.83 -9.44 -5.81
N ILE A 38 -49.04 -8.30 -6.46
CA ILE A 38 -49.17 -6.95 -5.90
C ILE A 38 -50.65 -6.70 -5.58
N ALA A 39 -50.97 -6.12 -4.41
CA ALA A 39 -52.22 -5.36 -4.20
C ALA A 39 -52.13 -4.35 -3.05
N ASN A 40 -52.91 -3.28 -3.23
CA ASN A 40 -52.94 -1.91 -2.68
C ASN A 40 -53.19 -1.72 -1.16
N PRO A 41 -52.95 -0.49 -0.60
CA PRO A 41 -53.10 -0.14 0.80
C PRO A 41 -54.44 0.56 1.13
N ALA A 42 -54.99 0.30 2.31
CA ALA A 42 -55.88 1.23 3.03
C ALA A 42 -56.08 0.79 4.50
N LEU A 43 -55.80 1.73 5.41
CA LEU A 43 -56.49 2.03 6.68
C LEU A 43 -56.89 0.87 7.62
N LEU A 44 -56.35 0.90 8.85
CA LEU A 44 -57.17 1.09 10.06
C LEU A 44 -56.29 1.33 11.30
N ARG A 45 -56.46 2.50 11.90
CA ARG A 45 -55.98 2.85 13.24
C ARG A 45 -56.71 1.98 14.27
N ARG A 46 -55.98 1.37 15.22
CA ARG A 46 -56.43 1.25 16.62
C ARG A 46 -55.25 1.03 17.56
N ARG A 47 -55.23 1.82 18.62
CA ARG A 47 -54.32 1.77 19.77
C ARG A 47 -54.47 0.43 20.51
N SER A 48 -53.36 -0.18 20.90
CA SER A 48 -53.32 -1.01 22.12
C SER A 48 -51.91 -1.08 22.70
N ARG A 49 -51.84 -0.83 24.00
CA ARG A 49 -50.67 -0.83 24.89
C ARG A 49 -49.85 -2.12 24.78
N ALA A 50 -48.52 -2.00 24.74
CA ALA A 50 -47.60 -3.11 25.01
C ALA A 50 -46.91 -2.91 26.37
N PRO A 51 -46.83 -3.94 27.24
CA PRO A 51 -46.13 -3.86 28.50
C PRO A 51 -44.62 -4.10 28.33
N ARG A 52 -43.81 -3.33 29.05
CA ARG A 52 -42.37 -3.57 29.23
C ARG A 52 -42.16 -4.92 29.92
N ARG A 53 -41.43 -5.84 29.29
CA ARG A 53 -40.78 -6.97 29.96
C ARG A 53 -39.28 -6.95 29.64
N SER A 54 -38.49 -7.04 30.70
CA SER A 54 -37.03 -7.09 30.73
C SER A 54 -36.49 -8.37 30.09
N PRO A 55 -35.27 -8.35 29.49
CA PRO A 55 -34.62 -9.58 29.07
C PRO A 55 -34.00 -10.30 30.27
N ARG A 56 -34.42 -11.56 30.48
CA ARG A 56 -33.73 -12.54 31.34
C ARG A 56 -32.47 -13.02 30.63
N CYS A 57 -31.32 -12.92 31.29
CA CYS A 57 -30.06 -13.50 30.85
C CYS A 57 -29.97 -14.95 31.36
N PHE A 58 -29.70 -15.91 30.48
CA PHE A 58 -29.34 -17.28 30.85
C PHE A 58 -27.84 -17.33 31.20
N LEU A 59 -27.52 -17.79 32.40
CA LEU A 59 -26.16 -18.05 32.87
C LEU A 59 -25.89 -19.56 32.80
N ILE A 60 -24.97 -19.98 31.94
CA ILE A 60 -24.35 -21.30 31.99
C ILE A 60 -23.28 -21.26 33.08
N ARG A 61 -23.40 -22.15 34.07
CA ARG A 61 -22.48 -22.29 35.20
C ARG A 61 -21.27 -23.13 34.75
N SER A 62 -20.08 -22.59 34.89
CA SER A 62 -18.81 -23.34 34.87
C SER A 62 -18.16 -23.14 36.22
N GLU A 63 -18.06 -24.22 37.00
CA GLU A 63 -17.28 -24.26 38.24
C GLU A 63 -15.83 -24.63 37.90
N ARG A 64 -14.88 -23.80 38.34
CA ARG A 64 -13.67 -24.20 39.10
C ARG A 64 -12.77 -23.00 39.40
N GLY A 65 -12.68 -22.67 40.69
CA GLY A 65 -11.47 -22.26 41.43
C GLY A 65 -10.66 -21.03 40.98
N GLY A 66 -10.76 -19.93 41.75
CA GLY A 66 -9.73 -18.88 41.80
C GLY A 66 -10.27 -17.50 42.22
N ARG A 67 -9.80 -16.95 43.35
CA ARG A 67 -10.24 -15.67 43.94
C ARG A 67 -9.91 -14.44 43.05
N PRO A 68 -10.69 -13.33 43.13
CA PRO A 68 -10.66 -12.24 42.16
C PRO A 68 -9.73 -11.07 42.57
N ARG A 69 -9.13 -10.39 41.58
CA ARG A 69 -8.75 -8.97 41.67
C ARG A 69 -9.46 -8.23 40.54
N GLY A 70 -10.10 -7.12 40.91
CA GLY A 70 -11.16 -6.47 40.14
C GLY A 70 -10.72 -5.86 38.82
N HIS A 71 -11.55 -6.05 37.80
CA HIS A 71 -11.57 -5.25 36.59
C HIS A 71 -12.91 -4.51 36.53
N THR A 72 -12.85 -3.18 36.55
CA THR A 72 -14.00 -2.32 36.27
C THR A 72 -14.23 -2.27 34.77
N LEU A 73 -15.40 -2.75 34.35
CA LEU A 73 -15.91 -2.70 32.99
C LEU A 73 -16.40 -1.28 32.67
N CYS A 74 -15.74 -0.57 31.77
CA CYS A 74 -16.21 0.71 31.24
C CYS A 74 -17.19 0.49 30.08
N ILE A 75 -18.46 0.82 30.29
CA ILE A 75 -19.47 0.97 29.24
C ILE A 75 -19.48 2.46 28.84
N VAL A 76 -19.13 2.76 27.59
CA VAL A 76 -19.26 4.12 27.04
C VAL A 76 -20.66 4.26 26.42
N ARG A 77 -21.45 5.20 26.94
CA ARG A 77 -22.64 5.73 26.27
C ARG A 77 -22.42 7.20 25.93
N SER A 78 -22.77 7.55 24.70
CA SER A 78 -22.74 8.88 24.10
C SER A 78 -23.78 9.82 24.69
N GLY A 79 -23.44 11.11 24.80
CA GLY A 79 -24.38 12.20 25.08
C GLY A 79 -23.75 13.44 25.72
N GLU A 80 -23.53 14.46 24.89
CA GLU A 80 -23.61 15.91 25.13
C GLU A 80 -23.10 16.57 26.44
N ALA A 81 -22.08 17.41 26.22
CA ALA A 81 -21.97 18.84 26.60
C ALA A 81 -21.97 19.33 28.07
N MET A 82 -21.07 20.31 28.23
CA MET A 82 -21.00 21.42 29.19
C MET A 82 -20.16 21.30 30.48
N LEU A 83 -19.41 22.40 30.67
CA LEU A 83 -18.51 22.71 31.78
C LEU A 83 -19.25 22.72 33.13
N HIS A 84 -18.59 22.18 34.16
CA HIS A 84 -18.31 22.95 35.38
C HIS A 84 -17.28 22.22 36.25
N CYS A 85 -16.17 22.90 36.49
CA CYS A 85 -15.18 22.52 37.49
C CYS A 85 -15.63 23.11 38.83
N THR A 86 -16.01 22.27 39.79
CA THR A 86 -16.18 22.66 41.20
C THR A 86 -15.28 21.82 42.08
N ALA A 87 -14.44 22.53 42.83
CA ALA A 87 -13.47 22.02 43.78
C ALA A 87 -14.11 21.23 44.94
N LYS A 88 -13.39 20.23 45.45
CA LYS A 88 -13.37 19.95 46.89
C LYS A 88 -11.96 19.53 47.33
N GLN A 89 -11.48 20.28 48.31
CA GLN A 89 -10.18 20.23 48.96
C GLN A 89 -9.91 18.90 49.67
N LYS A 90 -8.62 18.54 49.74
CA LYS A 90 -7.91 18.22 51.00
C LYS A 90 -6.39 18.27 50.75
N SER A 91 -5.72 19.26 51.33
CA SER A 91 -4.28 19.25 51.61
C SER A 91 -4.09 18.94 53.11
N PRO A 92 -2.93 18.43 53.57
CA PRO A 92 -1.71 19.24 53.75
C PRO A 92 -0.45 18.50 53.23
N ALA A 93 0.70 19.11 52.94
CA ALA A 93 1.49 19.98 53.82
C ALA A 93 2.59 20.77 53.08
N ALA A 94 3.08 21.80 53.79
CA ALA A 94 4.36 22.51 53.68
C ALA A 94 4.56 23.60 52.60
N ALA A 95 4.71 24.83 53.09
CA ALA A 95 5.09 26.07 52.40
C ALA A 95 6.63 26.33 52.56
N PRO A 96 7.22 27.49 52.17
CA PRO A 96 6.71 28.59 51.34
C PRO A 96 7.70 29.08 50.24
N ARG A 97 7.20 29.79 49.21
CA ARG A 97 7.95 30.87 48.56
C ARG A 97 7.07 32.10 48.38
N ARG A 98 7.63 33.24 48.77
CA ARG A 98 7.03 34.59 48.83
C ARG A 98 6.57 35.08 47.45
N PHE A 99 5.41 35.74 47.41
CA PHE A 99 5.06 36.71 46.38
C PHE A 99 4.50 37.97 47.05
N ALA A 100 5.12 39.11 46.77
CA ALA A 100 4.59 40.43 47.09
C ALA A 100 3.78 40.95 45.90
N ARG A 101 2.65 41.58 46.23
CA ARG A 101 1.67 42.22 45.35
C ARG A 101 2.13 43.60 44.89
N LEU A 102 1.48 44.11 43.84
CA LEU A 102 1.03 45.51 43.57
C LEU A 102 0.31 45.43 42.20
N ARG A 103 -0.99 45.67 41.96
CA ARG A 103 -2.03 46.65 42.33
C ARG A 103 -1.95 48.01 41.62
N ASP A 104 -2.95 48.21 40.74
CA ASP A 104 -3.62 49.42 40.22
C ASP A 104 -2.85 50.52 39.44
N ALA A 105 -3.38 50.87 38.24
CA ALA A 105 -3.88 52.22 37.91
C ALA A 105 -4.49 52.31 36.49
N ARG A 106 -5.53 53.14 36.34
CA ARG A 106 -6.29 53.46 35.11
C ARG A 106 -5.88 54.84 34.54
N ARG A 107 -6.19 55.04 33.25
CA ARG A 107 -6.71 56.25 32.54
C ARG A 107 -5.84 56.88 31.42
N HIS A 108 -6.49 56.96 30.25
CA HIS A 108 -6.52 57.96 29.16
C HIS A 108 -5.26 58.63 28.58
N GLY A 109 -5.08 58.41 27.26
CA GLY A 109 -5.13 59.46 26.24
C GLY A 109 -3.86 60.29 25.95
N SER A 110 -3.20 60.02 24.81
CA SER A 110 -2.89 60.98 23.74
C SER A 110 -1.75 60.48 22.85
N MET A 111 -1.86 60.78 21.55
CA MET A 111 -0.82 60.57 20.55
C MET A 111 0.41 61.43 20.90
N GLY A 112 1.54 60.76 21.14
CA GLY A 112 2.87 61.34 21.17
C GLY A 112 3.82 60.43 20.42
N ARG A 113 4.54 60.99 19.44
CA ARG A 113 5.59 60.30 18.67
C ARG A 113 6.67 59.78 19.63
N LEU A 114 7.13 58.53 19.41
CA LEU A 114 8.29 57.95 20.08
C LEU A 114 9.37 57.53 19.06
N PRO A 115 10.67 57.65 19.39
CA PRO A 115 11.81 57.36 18.49
C PRO A 115 12.13 55.86 18.40
N PRO A 116 12.99 55.44 17.44
CA PRO A 116 13.18 54.03 17.11
C PRO A 116 14.13 53.35 18.09
N ALA A 117 13.59 52.48 18.95
CA ALA A 117 14.41 51.59 19.76
C ALA A 117 13.63 50.35 20.23
N PHE A 118 13.15 49.51 19.30
CA PHE A 118 12.77 48.12 19.62
C PHE A 118 12.86 47.25 18.36
N LEU A 119 14.08 46.93 17.95
CA LEU A 119 14.40 45.86 17.00
C LEU A 119 15.83 45.36 17.23
N ARG A 120 16.12 44.96 18.48
CA ARG A 120 17.33 44.21 18.84
C ARG A 120 17.06 43.27 20.01
N PHE A 121 16.35 42.19 19.74
CA PHE A 121 16.46 40.95 20.51
C PHE A 121 16.01 39.77 19.66
N ALA A 122 16.92 39.27 18.81
CA ALA A 122 17.00 37.89 18.30
C ALA A 122 18.08 37.79 17.21
N ALA A 123 19.30 38.26 17.48
CA ALA A 123 20.45 38.06 16.59
C ALA A 123 21.76 38.29 17.34
N ARG A 124 22.04 37.45 18.35
CA ARG A 124 23.37 37.29 18.96
C ARG A 124 23.30 36.14 19.96
N ASP A 125 23.47 34.92 19.46
CA ASP A 125 24.21 33.84 20.13
C ASP A 125 24.16 32.54 19.31
N ILE A 126 24.74 32.54 18.11
CA ILE A 126 25.32 31.33 17.50
C ILE A 126 26.53 31.77 16.64
N ALA A 127 27.54 32.35 17.28
CA ALA A 127 28.85 32.60 16.66
C ALA A 127 29.96 31.99 17.51
N GLY A 128 29.82 30.69 17.78
CA GLY A 128 30.84 29.86 18.41
C GLY A 128 31.40 28.87 17.39
N ARG A 129 32.58 29.20 16.82
CA ARG A 129 33.55 28.32 16.16
C ARG A 129 33.00 27.05 15.49
N ARG A 130 32.58 27.15 14.23
CA ARG A 130 32.65 26.01 13.30
C ARG A 130 33.73 26.29 12.26
N ARG A 131 34.90 25.68 12.43
CA ARG A 131 35.85 25.52 11.34
C ARG A 131 35.10 24.80 10.21
N ALA A 132 35.03 25.42 9.04
CA ALA A 132 34.46 24.80 7.85
C ALA A 132 35.29 23.57 7.48
N ALA A 133 34.81 22.38 7.86
CA ALA A 133 35.30 21.14 7.29
C ALA A 133 34.85 21.12 5.83
N ARG A 134 35.81 21.10 4.89
CA ARG A 134 35.55 20.79 3.48
C ARG A 134 34.73 19.49 3.41
N PRO A 135 33.70 19.40 2.56
CA PRO A 135 33.08 18.12 2.29
C PRO A 135 34.12 17.26 1.57
N VAL A 136 34.71 16.31 2.30
CA VAL A 136 35.43 15.21 1.68
C VAL A 136 34.35 14.41 0.98
N ALA A 137 34.33 14.45 -0.35
CA ALA A 137 33.60 13.49 -1.16
C ALA A 137 34.23 12.13 -0.89
N VAL A 138 33.69 11.41 0.10
CA VAL A 138 34.00 10.01 0.30
C VAL A 138 33.27 9.28 -0.82
N ALA A 139 34.01 8.98 -1.90
CA ALA A 139 33.59 7.96 -2.84
C ALA A 139 33.19 6.71 -2.03
N PRO A 140 32.15 5.95 -2.41
CA PRO A 140 31.78 4.75 -1.68
C PRO A 140 32.97 3.79 -1.73
N GLU A 141 33.73 3.76 -0.65
CA GLU A 141 34.83 2.84 -0.45
C GLU A 141 34.18 1.47 -0.50
N ARG A 142 34.51 0.69 -1.54
CA ARG A 142 34.09 -0.71 -1.62
C ARG A 142 34.66 -1.38 -0.39
N ARG A 143 33.82 -1.55 0.63
CA ARG A 143 34.15 -2.36 1.80
C ARG A 143 34.27 -3.78 1.29
N GLN A 144 35.49 -4.15 0.93
CA GLN A 144 35.82 -5.48 0.47
C GLN A 144 35.63 -6.39 1.68
N LEU A 145 34.49 -7.06 1.71
CA LEU A 145 34.19 -8.04 2.75
C LEU A 145 35.25 -9.16 2.64
N PRO A 146 35.92 -9.54 3.73
CA PRO A 146 36.93 -10.58 3.69
C PRO A 146 36.28 -11.95 3.46
N GLY A 147 36.73 -12.65 2.42
CA GLY A 147 36.28 -14.00 2.01
C GLY A 147 35.14 -13.99 0.99
N ASP A 148 35.22 -14.87 -0.02
CA ASP A 148 34.24 -15.11 -1.10
C ASP A 148 32.87 -15.58 -0.57
N PHE A 149 32.16 -14.74 0.20
CA PHE A 149 30.78 -15.01 0.59
C PHE A 149 29.86 -14.78 -0.61
N HIS A 150 29.77 -15.80 -1.47
CA HIS A 150 28.76 -15.87 -2.51
C HIS A 150 27.64 -16.78 -2.05
N VAL A 151 26.39 -16.34 -2.27
CA VAL A 151 25.19 -17.11 -1.99
C VAL A 151 24.61 -17.54 -3.34
N GLU A 152 24.19 -18.79 -3.45
CA GLU A 152 23.42 -19.26 -4.59
C GLU A 152 21.97 -18.77 -4.47
N ILE A 153 21.53 -17.90 -5.38
CA ILE A 153 20.24 -17.24 -5.34
C ILE A 153 19.36 -17.70 -6.51
N GLY A 154 18.15 -18.15 -6.19
CA GLY A 154 17.07 -18.28 -7.17
C GLY A 154 16.30 -16.96 -7.26
N PHE A 155 15.96 -16.48 -8.46
CA PHE A 155 15.19 -15.25 -8.62
C PHE A 155 14.02 -15.41 -9.58
N VAL A 156 12.80 -15.41 -9.05
CA VAL A 156 11.56 -15.69 -9.78
C VAL A 156 10.77 -14.40 -10.02
N GLY A 157 10.79 -13.91 -11.26
CA GLY A 157 10.11 -12.68 -11.67
C GLY A 157 11.10 -11.58 -12.06
N LEU A 158 11.27 -11.37 -13.36
CA LEU A 158 12.26 -10.44 -13.93
C LEU A 158 11.55 -9.25 -14.60
N GLY A 159 10.52 -8.74 -13.94
CA GLY A 159 9.78 -7.55 -14.37
C GLY A 159 10.54 -6.25 -14.09
N ASP A 160 9.82 -5.13 -14.01
CA ASP A 160 10.41 -3.80 -13.80
C ASP A 160 11.24 -3.70 -12.53
N MET A 161 10.87 -4.44 -11.47
CA MET A 161 11.61 -4.45 -10.21
C MET A 161 12.71 -5.50 -10.21
N GLY A 162 12.42 -6.74 -10.62
CA GLY A 162 13.39 -7.83 -10.65
C GLY A 162 14.61 -7.52 -11.52
N SER A 163 14.40 -6.88 -12.67
CA SER A 163 15.48 -6.43 -13.56
C SER A 163 16.42 -5.37 -12.96
N LEU A 164 16.00 -4.69 -11.89
CA LEU A 164 16.81 -3.72 -11.16
C LEU A 164 17.48 -4.34 -9.93
N ILE A 165 16.86 -5.36 -9.34
CA ILE A 165 17.35 -6.04 -8.14
C ILE A 165 18.46 -7.05 -8.49
N VAL A 166 18.25 -7.88 -9.51
CA VAL A 166 19.21 -8.94 -9.89
C VAL A 166 20.63 -8.41 -10.15
N PRO A 167 20.83 -7.33 -10.93
CA PRO A 167 22.18 -6.78 -11.14
C PRO A 167 22.88 -6.39 -9.85
N ARG A 168 22.14 -5.96 -8.83
CA ARG A 168 22.71 -5.59 -7.52
C ARG A 168 23.16 -6.80 -6.73
N LEU A 169 22.37 -7.88 -6.76
CA LEU A 169 22.74 -9.14 -6.13
C LEU A 169 24.01 -9.71 -6.80
N MET A 170 24.08 -9.70 -8.13
CA MET A 170 25.28 -10.12 -8.86
C MET A 170 26.49 -9.21 -8.59
N ALA A 171 26.30 -7.90 -8.54
CA ALA A 171 27.37 -6.95 -8.22
C ALA A 171 27.90 -7.08 -6.78
N ALA A 172 27.12 -7.65 -5.87
CA ALA A 172 27.53 -8.01 -4.52
C ALA A 172 28.30 -9.35 -4.45
N GLY A 173 28.50 -10.03 -5.59
CA GLY A 173 29.25 -11.29 -5.69
C GLY A 173 28.40 -12.55 -5.56
N HIS A 174 27.07 -12.43 -5.47
CA HIS A 174 26.18 -13.59 -5.42
C HIS A 174 25.95 -14.18 -6.80
N ARG A 175 25.67 -15.48 -6.86
CA ARG A 175 25.32 -16.18 -8.10
C ARG A 175 23.80 -16.24 -8.21
N VAL A 176 23.27 -15.81 -9.34
CA VAL A 176 21.82 -15.70 -9.53
C VAL A 176 21.37 -16.60 -10.67
N THR A 177 20.43 -17.49 -10.38
CA THR A 177 19.66 -18.25 -11.37
C THR A 177 18.25 -17.68 -11.45
N GLY A 178 17.95 -17.01 -12.56
CA GLY A 178 16.68 -16.34 -12.77
C GLY A 178 15.66 -17.18 -13.54
N TRP A 179 14.39 -16.94 -13.25
CA TRP A 179 13.26 -17.39 -14.06
C TRP A 179 12.27 -16.26 -14.29
N ASN A 180 11.68 -16.21 -15.48
CA ASN A 180 10.53 -15.36 -15.74
C ASN A 180 9.62 -16.00 -16.79
N ARG A 181 8.30 -15.91 -16.58
CA ARG A 181 7.29 -16.42 -17.52
C ARG A 181 7.51 -15.96 -18.96
N THR A 182 7.90 -14.70 -19.14
CA THR A 182 8.28 -14.16 -20.45
C THR A 182 9.81 -14.15 -20.54
N ARG A 183 10.39 -15.15 -21.22
CA ARG A 183 11.85 -15.31 -21.35
C ARG A 183 12.55 -14.07 -21.89
N ALA A 184 11.96 -13.36 -22.85
CA ALA A 184 12.56 -12.15 -23.43
C ALA A 184 12.93 -11.07 -22.39
N LYS A 185 12.26 -11.05 -21.22
CA LYS A 185 12.61 -10.13 -20.11
C LYS A 185 13.89 -10.54 -19.35
N ALA A 186 14.31 -11.79 -19.48
CA ALA A 186 15.51 -12.32 -18.84
C ALA A 186 16.78 -12.08 -19.69
N GLU A 187 16.65 -11.96 -21.01
CA GLU A 187 17.78 -11.86 -21.95
C GLU A 187 18.83 -10.81 -21.57
N PRO A 188 18.47 -9.57 -21.15
CA PRO A 188 19.47 -8.59 -20.71
C PRO A 188 20.25 -9.01 -19.46
N LEU A 189 19.61 -9.75 -18.56
CA LEU A 189 20.25 -10.24 -17.33
C LEU A 189 21.12 -11.47 -17.61
N ILE A 190 20.70 -12.33 -18.54
CA ILE A 190 21.50 -13.46 -19.03
C ILE A 190 22.78 -12.95 -19.67
N ALA A 191 22.68 -11.95 -20.54
CA ALA A 191 23.84 -11.28 -21.14
C ALA A 191 24.76 -10.63 -20.08
N ALA A 192 24.21 -10.24 -18.93
CA ALA A 192 24.95 -9.69 -17.79
C ALA A 192 25.52 -10.77 -16.84
N GLY A 193 25.37 -12.07 -17.15
CA GLY A 193 25.96 -13.18 -16.37
C GLY A 193 25.00 -13.90 -15.43
N MET A 194 23.70 -13.59 -15.43
CA MET A 194 22.69 -14.35 -14.69
C MET A 194 22.46 -15.71 -15.37
N ALA A 195 22.47 -16.80 -14.61
CA ALA A 195 22.03 -18.09 -15.11
C ALA A 195 20.49 -18.07 -15.33
N PHE A 196 19.99 -18.89 -16.26
CA PHE A 196 18.56 -18.97 -16.54
C PHE A 196 18.04 -20.38 -16.29
N ALA A 197 16.86 -20.46 -15.68
CA ALA A 197 16.12 -21.69 -15.49
C ALA A 197 14.79 -21.62 -16.26
N ASP A 198 14.29 -22.78 -16.71
CA ASP A 198 13.02 -22.86 -17.45
C ASP A 198 11.77 -22.90 -16.56
N THR A 199 11.94 -23.21 -15.26
CA THR A 199 10.86 -23.23 -14.27
C THR A 199 11.26 -22.61 -12.93
N PRO A 200 10.28 -22.15 -12.10
CA PRO A 200 10.57 -21.71 -10.73
C PRO A 200 11.22 -22.79 -9.88
N ARG A 201 10.80 -24.06 -10.03
CA ARG A 201 11.44 -25.24 -9.42
C ARG A 201 12.92 -25.32 -9.76
N ALA A 202 13.26 -25.21 -11.05
CA ALA A 202 14.66 -25.26 -11.49
C ALA A 202 15.49 -24.08 -10.98
N ALA A 203 14.89 -22.88 -10.89
CA ALA A 203 15.55 -21.72 -10.26
C ALA A 203 15.80 -21.92 -8.75
N ALA A 204 14.98 -22.73 -8.08
CA ALA A 204 15.09 -22.99 -6.65
C ALA A 204 16.02 -24.17 -6.28
N ALA A 205 16.29 -25.09 -7.21
CA ALA A 205 16.94 -26.38 -6.96
C ALA A 205 18.27 -26.30 -6.19
N ASN A 206 19.13 -25.34 -6.56
CA ASN A 206 20.46 -25.17 -5.96
C ASN A 206 20.56 -23.93 -5.06
N ALA A 207 19.46 -23.19 -4.92
CA ALA A 207 19.46 -21.91 -4.23
C ALA A 207 19.44 -22.07 -2.71
N GLU A 208 20.25 -21.28 -2.02
CA GLU A 208 20.17 -21.10 -0.56
C GLU A 208 19.03 -20.15 -0.20
N ILE A 209 18.85 -19.14 -1.05
CA ILE A 209 17.82 -18.12 -0.93
C ILE A 209 17.11 -18.00 -2.28
N VAL A 210 15.79 -18.11 -2.26
CA VAL A 210 14.97 -17.84 -3.44
C VAL A 210 14.18 -16.57 -3.21
N PHE A 211 14.30 -15.60 -4.10
CA PHE A 211 13.43 -14.43 -4.14
C PHE A 211 12.34 -14.63 -5.18
N SER A 212 11.15 -14.08 -4.91
CA SER A 212 10.16 -13.81 -5.95
C SER A 212 9.73 -12.36 -5.94
N ILE A 213 9.39 -11.81 -7.11
CA ILE A 213 8.77 -10.49 -7.23
C ILE A 213 7.83 -10.47 -8.43
N VAL A 214 6.56 -10.76 -8.17
CA VAL A 214 5.52 -10.98 -9.18
C VAL A 214 4.30 -10.07 -8.95
N THR A 215 3.30 -10.16 -9.84
CA THR A 215 2.25 -9.13 -9.99
C THR A 215 1.27 -9.07 -8.82
N ASP A 216 0.84 -10.23 -8.33
CA ASP A 216 -0.27 -10.38 -7.40
C ASP A 216 -0.21 -11.73 -6.64
N GLY A 217 -1.18 -11.95 -5.75
CA GLY A 217 -1.26 -13.15 -4.91
C GLY A 217 -1.41 -14.44 -5.70
N ALA A 218 -2.18 -14.45 -6.80
CA ALA A 218 -2.37 -15.65 -7.61
C ALA A 218 -1.07 -16.02 -8.34
N ALA A 219 -0.32 -15.01 -8.81
CA ALA A 219 1.02 -15.23 -9.36
C ALA A 219 1.99 -15.79 -8.30
N VAL A 220 1.95 -15.29 -7.06
CA VAL A 220 2.76 -15.83 -5.95
C VAL A 220 2.40 -17.28 -5.68
N GLU A 221 1.12 -17.61 -5.54
CA GLU A 221 0.67 -18.99 -5.31
C GLU A 221 1.11 -19.92 -6.44
N GLN A 222 0.98 -19.48 -7.70
CA GLN A 222 1.38 -20.28 -8.86
C GLN A 222 2.88 -20.57 -8.84
N VAL A 223 3.74 -19.55 -8.68
CA VAL A 223 5.18 -19.75 -8.73
C VAL A 223 5.73 -20.40 -7.46
N ALA A 224 5.05 -20.28 -6.32
CA ALA A 224 5.50 -20.85 -5.08
C ALA A 224 5.02 -22.31 -4.90
N LEU A 225 3.76 -22.59 -5.22
CA LEU A 225 3.06 -23.84 -4.87
C LEU A 225 2.64 -24.69 -6.07
N GLY A 226 2.79 -24.19 -7.31
CA GLY A 226 2.48 -24.96 -8.52
C GLY A 226 3.33 -26.24 -8.64
N PRO A 227 3.00 -27.13 -9.59
CA PRO A 227 3.74 -28.39 -9.79
C PRO A 227 5.25 -28.19 -10.03
N ASP A 228 5.60 -27.11 -10.74
CA ASP A 228 6.97 -26.64 -10.95
C ASP A 228 7.28 -25.38 -10.12
N GLY A 229 6.64 -25.25 -8.96
CA GLY A 229 6.82 -24.13 -8.06
C GLY A 229 8.10 -24.22 -7.23
N ILE A 230 8.43 -23.10 -6.58
CA ILE A 230 9.60 -22.95 -5.70
C ILE A 230 9.59 -24.02 -4.61
N LEU A 231 8.43 -24.31 -3.99
CA LEU A 231 8.33 -25.29 -2.90
C LEU A 231 8.87 -26.67 -3.30
N SER A 232 8.64 -27.08 -4.55
CA SER A 232 9.06 -28.39 -5.04
C SER A 232 10.53 -28.45 -5.50
N GLY A 233 11.21 -27.31 -5.59
CA GLY A 233 12.63 -27.21 -5.91
C GLY A 233 13.49 -26.79 -4.72
N LEU A 234 12.91 -26.15 -3.70
CA LEU A 234 13.67 -25.58 -2.60
C LEU A 234 14.34 -26.68 -1.76
N ARG A 235 15.67 -26.61 -1.68
CA ARG A 235 16.50 -27.52 -0.88
C ARG A 235 16.20 -27.43 0.62
N ASP A 236 16.57 -28.48 1.36
CA ASP A 236 16.55 -28.45 2.82
C ASP A 236 17.38 -27.28 3.36
N GLY A 237 16.84 -26.55 4.34
CA GLY A 237 17.49 -25.38 4.92
C GLY A 237 17.52 -24.13 4.02
N GLY A 238 17.01 -24.21 2.79
CA GLY A 238 16.81 -23.05 1.91
C GLY A 238 15.67 -22.15 2.40
N VAL A 239 15.75 -20.86 2.06
CA VAL A 239 14.76 -19.84 2.45
C VAL A 239 14.10 -19.27 1.21
N TYR A 240 12.76 -19.25 1.18
CA TYR A 240 12.01 -18.51 0.18
C TYR A 240 11.60 -17.13 0.74
N ALA A 241 11.89 -16.04 0.03
CA ALA A 241 11.52 -14.68 0.38
C ALA A 241 10.68 -14.03 -0.74
N ASP A 242 9.37 -13.87 -0.51
CA ASP A 242 8.47 -13.20 -1.45
C ASP A 242 8.54 -11.68 -1.28
N MET A 243 9.01 -10.96 -2.31
CA MET A 243 9.13 -9.51 -2.31
C MET A 243 7.91 -8.80 -2.94
N SER A 244 6.88 -9.56 -3.31
CA SER A 244 5.68 -9.06 -3.98
C SER A 244 4.77 -8.29 -3.02
N THR A 245 4.01 -7.34 -3.57
CA THR A 245 2.93 -6.67 -2.82
C THR A 245 1.63 -7.47 -2.98
N ILE A 246 1.30 -8.26 -1.96
CA ILE A 246 0.11 -9.14 -1.92
C ILE A 246 -0.68 -9.00 -0.62
N ALA A 247 -1.86 -9.61 -0.55
CA ALA A 247 -2.68 -9.60 0.66
C ALA A 247 -2.01 -10.41 1.79
N PRO A 248 -2.07 -9.95 3.07
CA PRO A 248 -1.41 -10.63 4.19
C PRO A 248 -1.84 -12.09 4.39
N HIS A 249 -3.12 -12.39 4.13
CA HIS A 249 -3.66 -13.74 4.30
C HIS A 249 -3.16 -14.71 3.22
N VAL A 250 -2.88 -14.23 2.01
CA VAL A 250 -2.29 -15.05 0.93
C VAL A 250 -0.85 -15.42 1.32
N SER A 251 -0.05 -14.42 1.75
CA SER A 251 1.32 -14.66 2.24
C SER A 251 1.36 -15.71 3.36
N ARG A 252 0.47 -15.58 4.36
CA ARG A 252 0.36 -16.57 5.45
C ARG A 252 0.00 -17.96 4.94
N GLY A 253 -0.99 -18.06 4.04
CA GLY A 253 -1.40 -19.34 3.46
C GLY A 253 -0.26 -20.05 2.71
N VAL A 254 0.55 -19.30 1.95
CA VAL A 254 1.74 -19.86 1.28
C VAL A 254 2.78 -20.29 2.32
N ALA A 255 3.06 -19.45 3.33
CA ALA A 255 4.02 -19.77 4.38
C ALA A 255 3.63 -21.04 5.17
N GLU A 256 2.34 -21.24 5.44
CA GLU A 256 1.82 -22.48 6.07
C GLU A 256 2.10 -23.73 5.23
N LYS A 257 2.00 -23.64 3.89
CA LYS A 257 2.34 -24.76 2.99
C LYS A 257 3.84 -25.05 2.97
N PHE A 258 4.68 -24.02 3.04
CA PHE A 258 6.12 -24.19 3.18
C PHE A 258 6.45 -24.87 4.52
N ALA A 259 5.87 -24.38 5.62
CA ALA A 259 6.09 -24.95 6.95
C ALA A 259 5.64 -26.42 7.03
N ALA A 260 4.50 -26.77 6.44
CA ALA A 260 4.01 -28.16 6.39
C ALA A 260 4.94 -29.11 5.61
N ALA A 261 5.75 -28.58 4.70
CA ALA A 261 6.77 -29.32 3.96
C ALA A 261 8.17 -29.24 4.61
N GLY A 262 8.29 -28.68 5.82
CA GLY A 262 9.59 -28.49 6.47
C GLY A 262 10.47 -27.45 5.76
N ARG A 263 9.87 -26.43 5.15
CA ARG A 263 10.52 -25.33 4.45
C ARG A 263 10.19 -23.99 5.11
N VAL A 264 11.04 -22.99 4.90
CA VAL A 264 10.85 -21.65 5.47
C VAL A 264 10.52 -20.64 4.38
N MET A 265 9.47 -19.86 4.62
CA MET A 265 9.10 -18.70 3.81
C MET A 265 9.10 -17.42 4.66
N LEU A 266 9.58 -16.34 4.05
CA LEU A 266 9.49 -14.97 4.56
C LEU A 266 8.68 -14.13 3.56
N ASP A 267 7.84 -13.22 4.05
CA ASP A 267 7.37 -12.09 3.25
C ASP A 267 8.35 -10.94 3.40
N ALA A 268 8.94 -10.50 2.30
CA ALA A 268 9.98 -9.47 2.25
C ALA A 268 9.63 -8.33 1.27
N PRO A 269 8.42 -7.73 1.31
CA PRO A 269 8.02 -6.71 0.35
C PRO A 269 8.97 -5.50 0.35
N ILE A 270 9.27 -5.04 -0.86
CA ILE A 270 10.20 -3.93 -1.10
C ILE A 270 9.46 -2.59 -1.13
N SER A 271 10.09 -1.56 -0.56
CA SER A 271 9.69 -0.16 -0.67
C SER A 271 10.78 0.66 -1.33
N GLY A 272 10.40 1.32 -2.42
CA GLY A 272 11.28 2.11 -3.26
C GLY A 272 10.72 2.24 -4.67
N SER A 273 10.95 3.39 -5.30
CA SER A 273 10.76 3.54 -6.75
C SER A 273 11.89 2.84 -7.51
N PRO A 274 11.72 2.57 -8.82
CA PRO A 274 12.81 2.09 -9.68
C PRO A 274 14.12 2.88 -9.49
N VAL A 275 14.04 4.20 -9.38
CA VAL A 275 15.18 5.10 -9.14
C VAL A 275 15.88 4.77 -7.81
N THR A 276 15.12 4.57 -6.73
CA THR A 276 15.71 4.25 -5.42
C THR A 276 16.35 2.87 -5.38
N ILE A 277 15.82 1.89 -6.13
CA ILE A 277 16.40 0.55 -6.21
C ILE A 277 17.70 0.58 -6.99
N GLN A 278 17.72 1.26 -8.14
CA GLN A 278 18.95 1.48 -8.91
C GLN A 278 20.06 2.10 -8.06
N ALA A 279 19.71 3.11 -7.24
CA ALA A 279 20.62 3.75 -6.30
C ALA A 279 21.02 2.89 -5.09
N GLY A 280 20.41 1.72 -4.90
CA GLY A 280 20.69 0.86 -3.74
C GLY A 280 20.16 1.42 -2.43
N GLN A 281 19.06 2.15 -2.50
CA GLN A 281 18.45 2.83 -1.37
C GLN A 281 17.07 2.26 -1.04
N ALA A 282 16.79 1.03 -1.51
CA ALA A 282 15.56 0.33 -1.19
C ALA A 282 15.43 0.10 0.32
N SER A 283 14.18 0.02 0.77
CA SER A 283 13.85 -0.46 2.12
C SER A 283 13.09 -1.77 2.01
N VAL A 284 13.41 -2.73 2.85
CA VAL A 284 12.78 -4.05 2.86
C VAL A 284 12.19 -4.29 4.25
N MET A 285 10.90 -4.60 4.28
CA MET A 285 10.22 -5.06 5.49
C MET A 285 10.15 -6.57 5.41
N VAL A 286 10.49 -7.28 6.50
CA VAL A 286 10.54 -8.75 6.51
C VAL A 286 9.65 -9.31 7.61
N GLY A 287 8.78 -10.25 7.24
CA GLY A 287 7.89 -11.00 8.11
C GLY A 287 8.23 -12.49 8.07
N GLY A 288 8.28 -13.13 9.24
CA GLY A 288 8.48 -14.57 9.39
C GLY A 288 9.53 -14.95 10.44
N ASP A 289 10.14 -16.11 10.22
CA ASP A 289 11.13 -16.72 11.10
C ASP A 289 12.37 -15.83 11.31
N GLU A 290 12.86 -15.79 12.55
CA GLU A 290 13.96 -14.92 12.97
C GLU A 290 15.32 -15.43 12.46
N ALA A 291 15.55 -16.75 12.54
CA ALA A 291 16.81 -17.32 12.08
C ALA A 291 16.95 -17.22 10.54
N ALA A 292 15.85 -17.38 9.80
CA ALA A 292 15.83 -17.14 8.37
C ALA A 292 15.99 -15.66 8.03
N TYR A 293 15.42 -14.75 8.82
CA TYR A 293 15.66 -13.31 8.67
C TYR A 293 17.15 -12.98 8.81
N ASP A 294 17.82 -13.49 9.85
CA ASP A 294 19.24 -13.22 10.08
C ASP A 294 20.13 -13.71 8.93
N LYS A 295 19.80 -14.85 8.32
CA LYS A 295 20.46 -15.36 7.10
C LYS A 295 20.21 -14.46 5.87
N LEU A 296 19.02 -13.88 5.78
CA LEU A 296 18.58 -13.09 4.63
C LEU A 296 19.17 -11.66 4.63
N VAL A 297 19.39 -11.08 5.82
CA VAL A 297 19.84 -9.69 5.98
C VAL A 297 21.11 -9.35 5.18
N PRO A 298 22.22 -10.13 5.24
CA PRO A 298 23.43 -9.82 4.48
C PRO A 298 23.18 -9.70 2.97
N VAL A 299 22.28 -10.50 2.42
CA VAL A 299 21.92 -10.48 0.99
C VAL A 299 21.00 -9.30 0.66
N LEU A 300 20.03 -8.98 1.51
CA LEU A 300 19.14 -7.83 1.31
C LEU A 300 19.88 -6.49 1.36
N LEU A 301 21.00 -6.40 2.09
CA LEU A 301 21.84 -5.21 2.14
C LEU A 301 22.48 -4.86 0.79
N ALA A 302 22.57 -5.80 -0.16
CA ALA A 302 22.95 -5.50 -1.54
C ALA A 302 21.89 -4.66 -2.27
N ILE A 303 20.61 -4.80 -1.90
CA ILE A 303 19.48 -4.11 -2.51
C ILE A 303 19.25 -2.75 -1.85
N GLY A 304 19.40 -2.66 -0.53
CA GLY A 304 19.41 -1.37 0.16
C GLY A 304 19.71 -1.45 1.66
N PRO A 305 20.07 -0.32 2.29
CA PRO A 305 20.61 -0.28 3.65
C PRO A 305 19.56 -0.44 4.75
N LYS A 306 18.28 -0.47 4.40
CA LYS A 306 17.16 -0.44 5.36
C LYS A 306 16.42 -1.77 5.33
N VAL A 307 16.83 -2.70 6.19
CA VAL A 307 16.18 -4.01 6.36
C VAL A 307 15.61 -4.08 7.76
N MET A 308 14.30 -4.32 7.86
CA MET A 308 13.59 -4.32 9.14
C MET A 308 12.70 -5.54 9.26
N ARG A 309 12.91 -6.35 10.29
CA ARG A 309 11.95 -7.38 10.70
C ARG A 309 10.75 -6.73 11.38
N VAL A 310 9.55 -7.06 10.93
CA VAL A 310 8.30 -6.48 11.45
C VAL A 310 7.44 -7.46 12.26
N GLY A 311 7.80 -8.76 12.25
CA GLY A 311 7.13 -9.80 13.03
C GLY A 311 7.03 -11.12 12.25
N GLY A 312 6.00 -11.92 12.53
CA GLY A 312 5.71 -13.18 11.81
C GLY A 312 5.12 -12.97 10.41
N ASN A 313 4.83 -14.07 9.71
CA ASN A 313 4.40 -14.01 8.31
C ASN A 313 3.11 -13.20 8.08
N GLY A 314 3.09 -12.47 6.98
CA GLY A 314 2.05 -11.55 6.54
C GLY A 314 2.10 -10.17 7.19
N LEU A 315 2.86 -9.97 8.27
CA LEU A 315 2.98 -8.64 8.90
C LEU A 315 3.78 -7.66 8.05
N ALA A 316 4.74 -8.11 7.22
CA ALA A 316 5.43 -7.21 6.29
C ALA A 316 4.54 -6.82 5.12
N CYS A 317 3.75 -7.77 4.58
CA CYS A 317 2.71 -7.43 3.60
C CYS A 317 1.73 -6.38 4.17
N GLN A 318 1.28 -6.57 5.41
CA GLN A 318 0.37 -5.63 6.08
C GLN A 318 1.00 -4.25 6.26
N MET A 319 2.24 -4.18 6.74
CA MET A 319 2.95 -2.92 6.92
C MET A 319 3.19 -2.22 5.57
N LYS A 320 3.55 -2.99 4.53
CA LYS A 320 3.70 -2.47 3.17
C LYS A 320 2.40 -1.87 2.63
N ILE A 321 1.26 -2.51 2.84
CA ILE A 321 -0.05 -1.98 2.45
C ILE A 321 -0.32 -0.67 3.16
N ALA A 322 -0.01 -0.56 4.46
CA ALA A 322 -0.17 0.70 5.20
C ALA A 322 0.73 1.82 4.65
N VAL A 323 1.99 1.50 4.28
CA VAL A 323 2.91 2.46 3.63
C VAL A 323 2.36 2.91 2.27
N ASN A 324 1.85 1.98 1.45
CA ASN A 324 1.33 2.32 0.13
C ASN A 324 0.01 3.09 0.20
N LEU A 325 -0.82 2.85 1.21
CA LEU A 325 -2.00 3.68 1.51
C LEU A 325 -1.56 5.13 1.77
N LEU A 326 -0.61 5.35 2.69
CA LEU A 326 -0.11 6.68 3.02
C LEU A 326 0.44 7.38 1.77
N LEU A 327 1.31 6.67 1.04
CA LEU A 327 1.94 7.19 -0.18
C LEU A 327 0.91 7.64 -1.20
N MET A 328 -0.12 6.83 -1.46
CA MET A 328 -1.11 7.18 -2.46
C MET A 328 -1.96 8.37 -2.02
N VAL A 329 -2.49 8.35 -0.79
CA VAL A 329 -3.32 9.44 -0.28
C VAL A 329 -2.56 10.76 -0.34
N GLU A 330 -1.28 10.75 0.00
CA GLU A 330 -0.42 11.92 -0.07
C GLU A 330 -0.28 12.47 -1.50
N VAL A 331 -0.01 11.63 -2.49
CA VAL A 331 0.16 12.07 -3.89
C VAL A 331 -1.17 12.56 -4.49
N ILE A 332 -2.28 11.92 -4.15
CA ILE A 332 -3.61 12.34 -4.62
C ILE A 332 -4.01 13.68 -3.98
N CYS A 333 -3.81 13.83 -2.67
CA CYS A 333 -4.02 15.08 -1.95
C CYS A 333 -3.10 16.20 -2.45
N PHE A 334 -1.87 15.88 -2.85
CA PHE A 334 -0.97 16.83 -3.51
C PHE A 334 -1.55 17.34 -4.83
N GLY A 335 -2.06 16.44 -5.68
CA GLY A 335 -2.73 16.82 -6.93
C GLY A 335 -3.95 17.71 -6.71
N GLU A 336 -4.76 17.39 -5.69
CA GLU A 336 -5.90 18.20 -5.25
C GLU A 336 -5.47 19.60 -4.78
N SER A 337 -4.44 19.66 -3.93
CA SER A 337 -3.91 20.90 -3.36
C SER A 337 -3.35 21.83 -4.43
N VAL A 338 -2.62 21.29 -5.40
CA VAL A 338 -2.10 22.09 -6.52
C VAL A 338 -3.24 22.59 -7.41
N ALA A 339 -4.21 21.73 -7.75
CA ALA A 339 -5.36 22.15 -8.53
C ALA A 339 -6.17 23.24 -7.80
N LEU A 340 -6.34 23.14 -6.49
CA LEU A 340 -7.02 24.17 -5.69
C LEU A 340 -6.27 25.53 -5.75
N ALA A 341 -4.95 25.52 -5.53
CA ALA A 341 -4.14 26.73 -5.60
C ALA A 341 -4.17 27.37 -7.00
N GLU A 342 -4.08 26.53 -8.04
CA GLU A 342 -4.18 26.94 -9.45
C GLU A 342 -5.53 27.58 -9.76
N LYS A 343 -6.64 27.01 -9.24
CA LYS A 343 -7.98 27.63 -9.40
C LYS A 343 -8.04 29.03 -8.81
N GLY A 344 -7.33 29.24 -7.70
CA GLY A 344 -7.23 30.53 -7.02
C GLY A 344 -6.31 31.54 -7.71
N GLY A 345 -5.66 31.17 -8.82
CA GLY A 345 -4.77 32.05 -9.60
C GLY A 345 -3.29 31.94 -9.25
N VAL A 346 -2.89 30.99 -8.40
CA VAL A 346 -1.46 30.71 -8.17
C VAL A 346 -0.92 29.92 -9.37
N ASP A 347 0.21 30.35 -9.93
CA ASP A 347 0.87 29.58 -11.00
C ASP A 347 1.18 28.13 -10.52
N ARG A 348 0.96 27.14 -11.39
CA ARG A 348 1.13 25.73 -11.02
C ARG A 348 2.55 25.42 -10.58
N ALA A 349 3.57 25.92 -11.29
CA ALA A 349 4.96 25.66 -10.93
C ALA A 349 5.30 26.29 -9.58
N VAL A 350 4.80 27.50 -9.31
CA VAL A 350 4.93 28.16 -8.00
C VAL A 350 4.24 27.36 -6.90
N ALA A 351 3.03 26.83 -7.13
CA ALA A 351 2.32 26.00 -6.16
C ALA A 351 3.08 24.70 -5.82
N VAL A 352 3.60 24.02 -6.85
CA VAL A 352 4.46 22.84 -6.68
C VAL A 352 5.70 23.17 -5.86
N GLU A 353 6.42 24.23 -6.22
CA GLU A 353 7.63 24.64 -5.52
C GLU A 353 7.35 24.99 -4.06
N ALA A 354 6.27 25.74 -3.79
CA ALA A 354 5.87 26.12 -2.45
C ALA A 354 5.58 24.89 -1.57
N ILE A 355 4.85 23.90 -2.09
CA ILE A 355 4.56 22.67 -1.35
C ILE A 355 5.83 21.86 -1.10
N LEU A 356 6.69 21.69 -2.11
CA LEU A 356 7.93 20.92 -1.99
C LEU A 356 8.97 21.56 -1.04
N LYS A 357 8.88 22.87 -0.79
CA LYS A 357 9.71 23.59 0.21
C LYS A 357 9.08 23.66 1.59
N SER A 358 7.86 23.13 1.76
CA SER A 358 7.12 23.18 3.03
C SER A 358 7.33 21.93 3.87
N VAL A 359 6.83 21.95 5.10
CA VAL A 359 6.79 20.78 6.00
C VAL A 359 5.86 19.67 5.50
N ALA A 360 5.03 19.92 4.49
CA ALA A 360 4.19 18.91 3.86
C ALA A 360 4.94 18.07 2.82
N ALA A 361 6.17 18.44 2.46
CA ALA A 361 6.97 17.70 1.49
C ALA A 361 7.41 16.34 2.04
N SER A 362 7.51 15.36 1.13
CA SER A 362 8.06 14.04 1.41
C SER A 362 8.93 13.56 0.25
N PRO A 363 9.69 12.46 0.43
CA PRO A 363 10.45 11.88 -0.66
C PRO A 363 9.61 11.55 -1.89
N VAL A 364 8.36 11.05 -1.73
CA VAL A 364 7.51 10.71 -2.89
C VAL A 364 7.09 11.95 -3.67
N LEU A 365 6.73 13.03 -2.98
CA LEU A 365 6.44 14.31 -3.63
C LEU A 365 7.68 14.92 -4.26
N GLY A 366 8.87 14.75 -3.66
CA GLY A 366 10.11 15.27 -4.20
C GLY A 366 10.41 14.81 -5.64
N TYR A 367 10.13 13.53 -5.96
CA TYR A 367 10.37 13.01 -7.31
C TYR A 367 9.12 12.95 -8.20
N ARG A 368 7.88 12.87 -7.66
CA ARG A 368 6.64 12.88 -8.48
C ARG A 368 6.04 14.26 -8.66
N GLY A 369 6.26 15.19 -7.72
CA GLY A 369 5.73 16.54 -7.76
C GLY A 369 6.01 17.26 -9.08
N PRO A 370 7.25 17.20 -9.63
CA PRO A 370 7.53 17.80 -10.93
C PRO A 370 6.73 17.22 -12.11
N PHE A 371 6.21 16.00 -12.03
CA PHE A 371 5.54 15.33 -13.16
C PHE A 371 4.22 16.00 -13.59
N ILE A 372 3.61 16.80 -12.72
CA ILE A 372 2.36 17.52 -13.04
C ILE A 372 2.60 18.80 -13.84
N LEU A 373 3.87 19.19 -13.99
CA LEU A 373 4.29 20.30 -14.82
C LEU A 373 4.42 19.84 -16.29
N GLU A 374 4.20 20.77 -17.20
CA GLU A 374 4.20 20.50 -18.62
C GLU A 374 5.54 19.90 -19.09
N GLY A 375 5.46 18.84 -19.90
CA GLY A 375 6.63 18.13 -20.45
C GLY A 375 7.48 17.35 -19.44
N LYS A 376 7.08 17.25 -18.17
CA LYS A 376 7.86 16.56 -17.11
C LYS A 376 7.37 15.15 -16.77
N MET A 377 6.16 14.77 -17.18
CA MET A 377 5.64 13.42 -17.01
C MET A 377 6.53 12.42 -17.77
N PRO A 378 7.03 11.34 -17.14
CA PRO A 378 7.86 10.36 -17.84
C PRO A 378 7.03 9.51 -18.82
N ALA A 379 7.63 9.13 -19.95
CA ALA A 379 6.99 8.26 -20.93
C ALA A 379 6.73 6.84 -20.36
N LYS A 380 7.67 6.33 -19.56
CA LYS A 380 7.47 5.12 -18.76
C LYS A 380 7.13 5.53 -17.32
N PRO A 381 5.93 5.19 -16.80
CA PRO A 381 5.54 5.56 -15.45
C PRO A 381 6.41 4.84 -14.42
N LEU A 382 6.61 5.46 -13.25
CA LEU A 382 7.25 4.78 -12.12
C LEU A 382 6.28 3.78 -11.48
N ALA A 383 5.00 4.14 -11.45
CA ALA A 383 3.87 3.25 -11.20
C ALA A 383 2.64 3.81 -11.92
N ASP A 384 2.05 3.03 -12.81
CA ASP A 384 0.85 3.46 -13.52
C ASP A 384 -0.40 3.44 -12.59
N VAL A 385 -1.51 4.02 -13.07
CA VAL A 385 -2.78 4.06 -12.33
C VAL A 385 -3.25 2.66 -11.97
N THR A 386 -3.12 1.70 -12.89
CA THR A 386 -3.61 0.33 -12.68
C THR A 386 -2.84 -0.39 -11.56
N LEU A 387 -1.52 -0.30 -11.57
CA LEU A 387 -0.64 -0.87 -10.58
C LEU A 387 -0.89 -0.24 -9.21
N GLN A 388 -0.99 1.08 -9.15
CA GLN A 388 -1.24 1.78 -7.90
C GLN A 388 -2.65 1.48 -7.36
N GLN A 389 -3.66 1.37 -8.23
CA GLN A 389 -5.01 1.01 -7.85
C GLN A 389 -5.08 -0.41 -7.25
N LYS A 390 -4.31 -1.37 -7.79
CA LYS A 390 -4.20 -2.71 -7.21
C LYS A 390 -3.82 -2.65 -5.73
N ASP A 391 -2.81 -1.84 -5.38
CA ASP A 391 -2.35 -1.72 -3.99
C ASP A 391 -3.39 -1.04 -3.09
N MET A 392 -4.19 -0.11 -3.61
CA MET A 392 -5.31 0.47 -2.85
C MET A 392 -6.43 -0.52 -2.60
N LEU A 393 -6.73 -1.38 -3.57
CA LEU A 393 -7.72 -2.43 -3.37
C LEU A 393 -7.29 -3.40 -2.26
N LEU A 394 -5.99 -3.68 -2.12
CA LEU A 394 -5.45 -4.43 -0.97
C LEU A 394 -5.68 -3.69 0.36
N ALA A 395 -5.46 -2.38 0.39
CA ALA A 395 -5.70 -1.56 1.59
C ALA A 395 -7.19 -1.52 1.99
N LEU A 396 -8.08 -1.37 1.01
CA LEU A 396 -9.53 -1.37 1.22
C LEU A 396 -10.04 -2.73 1.70
N ASP A 397 -9.57 -3.83 1.09
CA ASP A 397 -9.91 -5.19 1.52
C ASP A 397 -9.40 -5.46 2.95
N LEU A 398 -8.15 -5.10 3.24
CA LEU A 398 -7.56 -5.25 4.57
C LEU A 398 -8.34 -4.47 5.63
N GLY A 399 -8.72 -3.21 5.33
CA GLY A 399 -9.56 -2.39 6.20
C GLY A 399 -10.89 -3.08 6.55
N ARG A 400 -11.59 -3.63 5.55
CA ARG A 400 -12.84 -4.38 5.77
C ARG A 400 -12.63 -5.61 6.66
N ARG A 401 -11.59 -6.40 6.40
CA ARG A 401 -11.29 -7.62 7.17
C ARG A 401 -10.97 -7.34 8.63
N LEU A 402 -10.25 -6.25 8.90
CA LEU A 402 -9.86 -5.86 10.25
C LEU A 402 -10.93 -5.03 10.97
N GLY A 403 -12.01 -4.62 10.28
CA GLY A 403 -12.95 -3.65 10.81
C GLY A 403 -12.33 -2.26 11.04
N SER A 404 -11.28 -1.92 10.29
CA SER A 404 -10.55 -0.65 10.41
C SER A 404 -10.99 0.35 9.33
N PRO A 405 -11.36 1.58 9.70
CA PRO A 405 -11.80 2.58 8.73
C PRO A 405 -10.61 3.12 7.92
N VAL A 406 -10.75 3.11 6.59
CA VAL A 406 -9.77 3.68 5.64
C VAL A 406 -10.45 4.66 4.65
N PRO A 407 -11.14 5.71 5.13
CA PRO A 407 -11.99 6.56 4.27
C PRO A 407 -11.19 7.36 3.23
N LEU A 408 -9.99 7.85 3.60
CA LEU A 408 -9.13 8.59 2.67
C LEU A 408 -8.61 7.70 1.54
N ALA A 409 -8.34 6.43 1.85
CA ALA A 409 -7.97 5.42 0.86
C ALA A 409 -9.10 5.21 -0.16
N ALA A 410 -10.35 5.16 0.31
CA ALA A 410 -11.51 5.00 -0.56
C ALA A 410 -11.70 6.20 -1.49
N ALA A 411 -11.61 7.42 -0.95
CA ALA A 411 -11.69 8.64 -1.75
C ALA A 411 -10.55 8.72 -2.79
N ALA A 412 -9.31 8.44 -2.38
CA ALA A 412 -8.16 8.44 -3.28
C ALA A 412 -8.29 7.37 -4.39
N ASN A 413 -8.85 6.20 -4.08
CA ASN A 413 -9.08 5.13 -5.05
C ASN A 413 -10.07 5.55 -6.16
N GLU A 414 -11.07 6.35 -5.85
CA GLU A 414 -12.02 6.84 -6.88
C GLU A 414 -11.35 7.77 -7.90
N MET A 415 -10.27 8.45 -7.54
CA MET A 415 -9.48 9.20 -8.51
C MET A 415 -8.78 8.30 -9.52
N MET A 416 -8.45 7.05 -9.16
CA MET A 416 -7.94 6.07 -10.13
C MET A 416 -9.04 5.62 -11.09
N ASN A 417 -10.27 5.41 -10.60
CA ASN A 417 -11.42 5.13 -11.48
C ASN A 417 -11.67 6.28 -12.44
N ALA A 418 -11.55 7.53 -11.98
CA ALA A 418 -11.67 8.70 -12.85
C ALA A 418 -10.56 8.74 -13.91
N CYS A 419 -9.30 8.49 -13.55
CA CYS A 419 -8.20 8.36 -14.52
C CYS A 419 -8.49 7.31 -15.60
N ARG A 420 -9.01 6.14 -15.20
CA ARG A 420 -9.41 5.07 -16.13
C ARG A 420 -10.57 5.50 -17.03
N GLY A 421 -11.58 6.17 -16.47
CA GLY A 421 -12.69 6.74 -17.25
C GLY A 421 -12.25 7.77 -18.28
N LEU A 422 -11.11 8.44 -18.03
CA LEU A 422 -10.49 9.38 -18.97
C LEU A 422 -9.47 8.73 -19.93
N GLY A 423 -9.20 7.43 -19.81
CA GLY A 423 -8.23 6.70 -20.65
C GLY A 423 -6.76 7.06 -20.40
N ILE A 424 -6.43 7.61 -19.22
CA ILE A 424 -5.07 8.02 -18.85
C ILE A 424 -4.41 7.05 -17.85
N ASP A 425 -4.92 5.83 -17.74
CA ASP A 425 -4.51 4.83 -16.76
C ASP A 425 -3.14 4.20 -17.02
N HIS A 426 -2.64 4.33 -18.24
CA HIS A 426 -1.29 3.93 -18.64
C HIS A 426 -0.19 4.92 -18.18
N ARG A 427 -0.58 6.09 -17.65
CA ARG A 427 0.35 7.12 -17.14
C ARG A 427 0.63 6.93 -15.66
N ASP A 428 1.65 7.60 -15.14
CA ASP A 428 1.97 7.54 -13.71
C ASP A 428 0.76 8.03 -12.91
N PHE A 429 0.46 7.39 -11.78
CA PHE A 429 -0.80 7.65 -11.08
C PHE A 429 -0.96 9.09 -10.58
N VAL A 430 0.14 9.86 -10.49
CA VAL A 430 0.09 11.31 -10.24
C VAL A 430 -0.71 12.07 -11.31
N ALA A 431 -0.93 11.50 -12.49
CA ALA A 431 -1.83 11.99 -13.54
C ALA A 431 -3.27 12.24 -13.06
N ALA A 432 -3.66 11.71 -11.89
CA ALA A 432 -4.89 12.08 -11.19
C ALA A 432 -5.03 13.59 -10.93
N HIS A 433 -3.94 14.36 -10.93
CA HIS A 433 -4.02 15.82 -10.90
C HIS A 433 -4.87 16.39 -12.05
N GLU A 434 -4.83 15.77 -13.24
CA GLU A 434 -5.63 16.22 -14.39
C GLU A 434 -7.13 16.03 -14.16
N VAL A 435 -7.52 15.00 -13.41
CA VAL A 435 -8.92 14.78 -13.03
C VAL A 435 -9.39 15.95 -12.16
N TYR A 436 -8.62 16.34 -11.14
CA TYR A 436 -8.96 17.47 -10.27
C TYR A 436 -9.09 18.77 -11.06
N ARG A 437 -8.15 19.03 -11.99
CA ARG A 437 -8.20 20.22 -12.85
C ARG A 437 -9.46 20.23 -13.71
N ARG A 438 -9.81 19.11 -14.35
CA ARG A 438 -11.04 18.98 -15.17
C ARG A 438 -12.31 19.16 -14.33
N LEU A 439 -12.40 18.50 -13.17
CA LEU A 439 -13.56 18.64 -12.27
C LEU A 439 -13.68 20.06 -11.68
N GLY A 440 -12.56 20.75 -11.50
CA GLY A 440 -12.50 22.15 -11.10
C GLY A 440 -12.74 23.15 -12.24
N GLY A 441 -12.90 22.70 -13.49
CA GLY A 441 -13.11 23.55 -14.67
C GLY A 441 -11.89 24.42 -15.00
N GLN A 442 -10.71 23.82 -15.11
CA GLN A 442 -9.44 24.44 -15.48
C GLN A 442 -8.89 23.91 -16.80
#